data_AF-A0A353H5D3-F1
#
_entry.id   AF-A0A353H5D3-F1
#
_cell.length_a   1.000
_cell.length_b   1.000
_cell.length_c   1.000
_cell.angle_alpha   90.00
_cell.angle_beta   90.00
_cell.angle_gamma   90.00
#
_symmetry.space_group_name_H-M   'P 1'
#
loop_
_entity.id
_entity.type
_entity.pdbx_description
1 polymer ?
#
loop_
_entity_poly.entity_id
_entity_poly.type
_entity_poly.pdbx_seq_one_letter_code
_entity_poly.pdbx_strand_id
1 'polypeptide(L)'
;MNHIFFVLIVSGHFKEELELKQDIYKKLFSEFKGGGRVKFVENLHPALRKRFLDVPPLASLAADFKKGGGFEYTGAILPIDKVPEAWRKGLEISHKYGMICSYVHQVLMGNNMMFGFNYSFNRADEEDVEKTRKALSESNRATLDLGGMVWKGEVGAQRLTMERMDPNTVELIKKVKRMLDPNGIMNPGNWEPAE
;
A
#
# COMPACT_ATOMS: atom_id res chain seq x y z
N MET A 1 -2.47 13.45 -16.24
CA MET A 1 -1.01 13.23 -16.12
C MET A 1 -0.75 11.74 -16.40
N ASN A 2 -0.20 11.40 -17.57
CA ASN A 2 0.05 10.00 -17.97
C ASN A 2 1.50 9.59 -17.67
N HIS A 3 2.00 9.93 -16.48
CA HIS A 3 3.36 9.63 -16.06
C HIS A 3 3.34 8.83 -14.77
N ILE A 4 4.20 7.81 -14.70
CA ILE A 4 4.52 7.09 -13.47
C ILE A 4 5.82 7.67 -12.95
N PHE A 5 5.83 8.06 -11.68
CA PHE A 5 7.02 8.57 -11.01
C PHE A 5 7.67 7.44 -10.22
N PHE A 6 8.94 7.16 -10.53
CA PHE A 6 9.78 6.30 -9.72
C PHE A 6 10.70 7.18 -8.89
N VAL A 7 10.65 7.03 -7.56
CA VAL A 7 11.56 7.71 -6.64
C VAL A 7 12.59 6.68 -6.20
N LEU A 8 13.84 6.84 -6.66
CA LEU A 8 14.97 6.01 -6.23
C LEU A 8 15.81 6.80 -5.24
N ILE A 9 15.91 6.30 -4.01
CA ILE A 9 16.80 6.86 -2.99
C ILE A 9 18.13 6.12 -3.10
N VAL A 10 19.17 6.82 -3.53
CA VAL A 10 20.53 6.27 -3.66
C VAL A 10 21.40 6.89 -2.57
N SER A 11 22.07 6.04 -1.80
CA SER A 11 23.04 6.43 -0.77
C SER A 11 24.40 5.76 -1.02
N GLY A 12 25.46 6.38 -0.50
CA GLY A 12 26.83 5.87 -0.55
C GLY A 12 27.66 6.47 0.59
N HIS A 13 28.74 5.79 0.95
CA HIS A 13 29.69 6.23 1.96
C HIS A 13 30.67 7.27 1.42
N PHE A 14 30.94 7.24 0.11
CA PHE A 14 31.81 8.17 -0.59
C PHE A 14 31.26 8.50 -1.98
N LYS A 15 31.79 9.55 -2.61
CA LYS A 15 31.25 10.13 -3.85
C LYS A 15 31.30 9.14 -5.01
N GLU A 16 32.39 8.41 -5.14
CA GLU A 16 32.64 7.46 -6.22
C GLU A 16 31.64 6.28 -6.16
N GLU A 17 31.25 5.84 -4.96
CA GLU A 17 30.21 4.83 -4.77
C GLU A 17 28.83 5.35 -5.23
N LEU A 18 28.50 6.60 -4.86
CA LEU A 18 27.23 7.21 -5.23
C LEU A 18 27.11 7.36 -6.75
N GLU A 19 28.17 7.85 -7.40
CA GLU A 19 28.24 8.00 -8.86
C GLU A 19 28.10 6.65 -9.57
N LEU A 20 28.85 5.63 -9.11
CA LEU A 20 28.75 4.26 -9.63
C LEU A 20 27.32 3.72 -9.54
N LYS A 21 26.65 3.86 -8.38
CA LYS A 21 25.26 3.38 -8.20
C LYS A 21 24.30 4.13 -9.12
N GLN A 22 24.45 5.44 -9.27
CA GLN A 22 23.61 6.23 -10.20
C GLN A 22 23.77 5.75 -11.64
N ASP A 23 25.00 5.48 -12.07
CA ASP A 23 25.27 5.02 -13.44
C ASP A 23 24.74 3.61 -13.70
N ILE A 24 24.83 2.71 -12.71
CA ILE A 24 24.20 1.38 -12.78
C ILE A 24 22.69 1.51 -13.01
N TYR A 25 21.99 2.35 -12.24
CA TYR A 25 20.55 2.55 -12.43
C TYR A 25 20.24 3.21 -13.77
N LYS A 26 21.02 4.21 -14.20
CA LYS A 26 20.84 4.84 -15.51
C LYS A 26 20.92 3.83 -16.65
N LYS A 27 21.96 2.98 -16.61
CA LYS A 27 22.15 1.89 -17.56
C LYS A 27 21.02 0.88 -17.55
N LEU A 28 20.58 0.45 -16.36
CA LEU A 28 19.47 -0.48 -16.20
C LEU A 28 18.19 0.03 -16.89
N PHE A 29 17.83 1.29 -16.64
CA PHE A 29 16.63 1.88 -17.24
C PHE A 29 16.79 2.17 -18.74
N SER A 30 18.00 2.45 -19.23
CA SER A 30 18.24 2.65 -20.67
C SER A 30 18.15 1.33 -21.45
N GLU A 31 18.56 0.21 -20.85
CA GLU A 31 18.53 -1.12 -21.47
C GLU A 31 17.15 -1.80 -21.33
N PHE A 32 16.25 -1.26 -20.51
CA PHE A 32 14.90 -1.78 -20.32
C PHE A 32 14.13 -1.82 -21.65
N LYS A 33 13.52 -2.97 -21.98
CA LYS A 33 12.66 -3.12 -23.17
C LYS A 33 11.49 -2.14 -23.09
N GLY A 34 11.56 -1.07 -23.90
CA GLY A 34 10.70 0.11 -23.79
C GLY A 34 11.47 1.44 -23.59
N GLY A 35 12.81 1.39 -23.65
CA GLY A 35 13.80 2.40 -23.26
C GLY A 35 13.73 3.83 -23.83
N GLY A 36 12.69 4.18 -24.59
CA GLY A 36 12.37 5.57 -24.93
C GLY A 36 11.40 6.25 -23.94
N ARG A 37 10.87 5.51 -22.95
CA ARG A 37 9.78 5.98 -22.07
C ARG A 37 10.22 6.45 -20.69
N VAL A 38 11.47 6.18 -20.31
CA VAL A 38 12.03 6.61 -19.03
C VAL A 38 12.83 7.88 -19.24
N LYS A 39 12.50 8.92 -18.49
CA LYS A 39 13.24 10.19 -18.48
C LYS A 39 13.75 10.44 -17.07
N PHE A 40 15.06 10.63 -16.94
CA PHE A 40 15.65 11.11 -15.70
C PHE A 40 15.25 12.58 -15.48
N VAL A 41 14.70 12.87 -14.31
CA VAL A 41 14.20 14.20 -13.97
C VAL A 41 15.27 14.92 -13.16
N GLU A 42 15.98 15.86 -13.80
CA GLU A 42 16.99 16.69 -13.14
C GLU A 42 16.34 17.90 -12.44
N ASN A 43 15.34 18.52 -13.09
CA ASN A 43 14.63 19.69 -12.58
C ASN A 43 13.19 19.32 -12.18
N LEU A 44 13.04 18.76 -10.97
CA LEU A 44 11.73 18.42 -10.42
C LEU A 44 10.99 19.68 -9.97
N HIS A 45 9.74 19.85 -10.40
CA HIS A 45 8.91 21.00 -10.01
C HIS A 45 8.87 21.16 -8.47
N PRO A 46 8.94 22.38 -7.89
CA PRO A 46 9.03 22.58 -6.45
C PRO A 46 7.94 21.87 -5.64
N ALA A 47 6.71 21.82 -6.15
CA ALA A 47 5.62 21.09 -5.50
C ALA A 47 5.85 19.56 -5.45
N LEU A 48 6.46 18.97 -6.48
CA LEU A 48 6.81 17.55 -6.51
C LEU A 48 8.04 17.27 -5.66
N ARG A 49 9.01 18.19 -5.64
CA ARG A 49 10.16 18.14 -4.72
C ARG A 49 9.68 18.10 -3.27
N LYS A 50 8.82 19.05 -2.89
CA LYS A 50 8.20 19.09 -1.55
C LYS A 50 7.46 17.80 -1.22
N ARG A 51 6.67 17.28 -2.17
CA ARG A 51 5.87 16.06 -1.97
C ARG A 51 6.71 14.79 -1.82
N PHE A 52 7.78 14.63 -2.60
CA PHE A 52 8.51 13.37 -2.71
C PHE A 52 9.86 13.35 -1.98
N LEU A 53 10.46 14.51 -1.72
CA LEU A 53 11.83 14.61 -1.17
C LEU A 53 11.90 15.30 0.21
N ASP A 54 10.81 15.89 0.72
CA ASP A 54 10.81 16.44 2.09
C ASP A 54 10.89 15.32 3.13
N VAL A 55 11.56 15.63 4.24
CA VAL A 55 11.73 14.73 5.39
C VAL A 55 11.20 15.45 6.64
N PRO A 56 10.21 14.89 7.36
CA PRO A 56 9.53 13.62 7.08
C PRO A 56 8.56 13.73 5.87
N PRO A 57 8.33 12.62 5.13
CA PRO A 57 7.37 12.62 4.03
C PRO A 57 5.94 12.85 4.54
N LEU A 58 5.23 13.80 3.93
CA LEU A 58 3.85 14.14 4.28
C LEU A 58 2.88 13.53 3.27
N ALA A 59 2.33 12.36 3.62
CA ALA A 59 1.28 11.70 2.82
C ALA A 59 -0.12 12.32 2.99
N SER A 60 -0.29 13.22 3.96
CA SER A 60 -1.58 13.83 4.33
C SER A 60 -2.26 14.62 3.20
N LEU A 61 -1.51 15.11 2.21
CA LEU A 61 -2.05 15.79 1.02
C LEU A 61 -3.07 14.94 0.27
N ALA A 62 -2.99 13.61 0.36
CA ALA A 62 -3.97 12.74 -0.28
C ALA A 62 -5.36 12.88 0.34
N ALA A 63 -5.47 13.24 1.62
CA ALA A 63 -6.77 13.47 2.29
C ALA A 63 -7.55 14.66 1.70
N ASP A 64 -6.86 15.59 1.03
CA ASP A 64 -7.46 16.77 0.44
C ASP A 64 -8.08 16.50 -0.95
N PHE A 65 -7.82 15.35 -1.57
CA PHE A 65 -8.26 15.08 -2.95
C PHE A 65 -9.79 15.07 -3.11
N LYS A 66 -10.53 14.65 -2.08
CA LYS A 66 -12.01 14.77 -2.02
C LYS A 66 -12.49 15.91 -1.11
N LYS A 67 -11.59 16.80 -0.70
CA LYS A 67 -11.87 18.03 0.06
C LYS A 67 -12.64 17.83 1.38
N GLY A 68 -12.49 16.68 2.03
CA GLY A 68 -13.13 16.40 3.32
C GLY A 68 -12.23 15.73 4.35
N GLY A 69 -10.91 15.75 4.12
CA GLY A 69 -9.90 15.37 5.10
C GLY A 69 -9.87 13.89 5.48
N GLY A 70 -10.51 13.01 4.71
CA GLY A 70 -10.48 11.56 4.90
C GLY A 70 -9.45 10.92 3.99
N PHE A 71 -8.61 10.04 4.56
CA PHE A 71 -7.68 9.21 3.83
C PHE A 71 -7.51 7.87 4.54
N GLU A 72 -7.71 6.80 3.80
CA GLU A 72 -7.43 5.44 4.23
C GLU A 72 -6.73 4.68 3.11
N TYR A 73 -6.03 3.61 3.48
CA TYR A 73 -5.42 2.71 2.51
C TYR A 73 -5.40 1.27 3.03
N THR A 74 -5.38 0.31 2.12
CA THR A 74 -5.01 -1.08 2.42
C THR A 74 -3.56 -1.31 2.05
N GLY A 75 -2.77 -1.90 2.94
CA GLY A 75 -1.39 -2.30 2.64
C GLY A 75 -1.33 -3.75 2.17
N ALA A 76 -1.37 -3.99 0.86
CA ALA A 76 -1.23 -5.34 0.31
C ALA A 76 0.26 -5.65 0.09
N ILE A 77 0.76 -6.81 0.50
CA ILE A 77 2.07 -7.32 0.10
C ILE A 77 1.82 -8.42 -0.92
N LEU A 78 2.27 -8.18 -2.15
CA LEU A 78 1.98 -9.03 -3.31
C LEU A 78 3.27 -9.51 -3.96
N PRO A 79 3.29 -10.73 -4.53
CA PRO A 79 4.29 -11.11 -5.53
C PRO A 79 4.27 -10.12 -6.71
N ILE A 80 5.45 -9.76 -7.23
CA ILE A 80 5.57 -8.74 -8.29
C ILE A 80 4.75 -9.12 -9.55
N ASP A 81 4.65 -10.40 -9.88
CA ASP A 81 3.86 -10.89 -11.03
C ASP A 81 2.35 -10.68 -10.87
N LYS A 82 1.86 -10.48 -9.65
CA LYS A 82 0.44 -10.22 -9.34
C LYS A 82 0.08 -8.74 -9.34
N VAL A 83 1.07 -7.83 -9.35
CA VAL A 83 0.85 -6.38 -9.35
C VAL A 83 -0.02 -5.90 -10.54
N PRO A 84 0.15 -6.38 -11.79
CA PRO A 84 -0.71 -5.96 -12.90
C PRO A 84 -2.17 -6.36 -12.71
N GLU A 85 -2.44 -7.51 -12.10
CA GLU A 85 -3.79 -7.98 -11.81
C GLU A 85 -4.42 -7.17 -10.68
N ALA A 86 -3.68 -6.93 -9.60
CA ALA A 86 -4.08 -6.06 -8.49
C ALA A 86 -4.41 -4.63 -8.96
N TRP A 87 -3.61 -4.07 -9.87
CA TRP A 87 -3.86 -2.76 -10.46
C TRP A 87 -5.21 -2.70 -11.18
N ARG A 88 -5.50 -3.68 -12.04
CA ARG A 88 -6.80 -3.75 -12.74
C ARG A 88 -7.94 -3.90 -11.76
N LYS A 89 -7.78 -4.75 -10.74
CA LYS A 89 -8.81 -4.95 -9.73
C LYS A 89 -9.07 -3.69 -8.91
N GLY A 90 -8.02 -2.96 -8.57
CA GLY A 90 -8.11 -1.67 -7.91
C GLY A 90 -8.91 -0.65 -8.73
N LEU A 91 -8.72 -0.62 -10.06
CA LEU A 91 -9.46 0.29 -10.94
C LEU A 91 -10.95 -0.04 -10.93
N GLU A 92 -11.31 -1.32 -11.01
CA GLU A 92 -12.70 -1.78 -10.89
C GLU A 92 -13.34 -1.34 -9.56
N ILE A 93 -12.64 -1.58 -8.45
CA ILE A 93 -13.11 -1.21 -7.10
C ILE A 93 -13.28 0.31 -7.01
N SER A 94 -12.29 1.08 -7.48
CA SER A 94 -12.36 2.54 -7.46
C SER A 94 -13.56 3.05 -8.25
N HIS A 95 -13.81 2.52 -9.45
CA HIS A 95 -14.96 2.92 -10.25
C HIS A 95 -16.29 2.50 -9.61
N LYS A 96 -16.38 1.28 -9.08
CA LYS A 96 -17.57 0.74 -8.43
C LYS A 96 -18.05 1.60 -7.26
N TYR A 97 -17.12 2.15 -6.48
CA TYR A 97 -17.43 2.95 -5.30
C TYR A 97 -17.25 4.46 -5.50
N GLY A 98 -16.95 4.94 -6.71
CA GLY A 98 -16.74 6.36 -6.99
C GLY A 98 -15.52 6.94 -6.26
N MET A 99 -14.47 6.14 -6.08
CA MET A 99 -13.21 6.54 -5.46
C MET A 99 -12.22 7.06 -6.49
N ILE A 100 -11.35 7.98 -6.05
CA ILE A 100 -10.20 8.40 -6.84
C ILE A 100 -9.22 7.23 -6.91
N CYS A 101 -8.87 6.80 -8.12
CA CYS A 101 -7.82 5.80 -8.32
C CYS A 101 -6.46 6.38 -7.92
N SER A 102 -5.93 5.96 -6.77
CA SER A 102 -4.66 6.40 -6.23
C SER A 102 -3.92 5.21 -5.65
N TYR A 103 -2.66 5.01 -6.08
CA TYR A 103 -1.82 3.92 -5.61
C TYR A 103 -0.45 4.43 -5.18
N VAL A 104 0.12 3.79 -4.17
CA VAL A 104 1.51 3.95 -3.77
C VAL A 104 2.13 2.56 -3.71
N HIS A 105 3.32 2.42 -4.29
CA HIS A 105 4.02 1.14 -4.36
C HIS A 105 5.39 1.27 -3.71
N GLN A 106 5.74 0.31 -2.87
CA GLN A 106 7.08 0.17 -2.34
C GLN A 106 7.61 -1.19 -2.73
N VAL A 107 8.71 -1.21 -3.48
CA VAL A 107 9.45 -2.44 -3.76
C VAL A 107 10.08 -2.91 -2.44
N LEU A 108 9.82 -4.16 -2.05
CA LEU A 108 10.38 -4.76 -0.85
C LEU A 108 11.57 -5.64 -1.23
N MET A 109 12.30 -6.15 -0.23
CA MET A 109 13.33 -7.15 -0.49
C MET A 109 12.71 -8.45 -1.04
N GLY A 110 13.41 -9.11 -1.96
CA GLY A 110 12.92 -10.31 -2.65
C GLY A 110 12.02 -9.98 -3.85
N ASN A 111 11.05 -10.86 -4.13
CA ASN A 111 10.18 -10.77 -5.31
C ASN A 111 8.80 -10.18 -4.99
N ASN A 112 8.72 -9.30 -3.98
CA ASN A 112 7.46 -8.76 -3.46
C ASN A 112 7.39 -7.22 -3.52
N MET A 113 6.18 -6.71 -3.57
CA MET A 113 5.87 -5.28 -3.57
C MET A 113 4.76 -5.01 -2.57
N MET A 114 4.92 -3.97 -1.77
CA MET A 114 3.80 -3.37 -1.06
C MET A 114 2.99 -2.55 -2.06
N PHE A 115 1.73 -2.92 -2.26
CA PHE A 115 0.75 -2.28 -3.10
C PHE A 115 -0.30 -1.59 -2.22
N GLY A 116 -0.28 -0.27 -2.17
CA GLY A 116 -1.22 0.55 -1.41
C GLY A 116 -2.43 0.94 -2.24
N PHE A 117 -3.59 0.35 -1.98
CA PHE A 117 -4.87 0.87 -2.50
C PHE A 117 -5.28 2.06 -1.64
N ASN A 118 -5.21 3.28 -2.19
CA ASN A 118 -5.45 4.50 -1.42
C ASN A 118 -6.82 5.10 -1.74
N TYR A 119 -7.54 5.48 -0.69
CA TYR A 119 -8.88 6.04 -0.78
C TYR A 119 -8.97 7.35 0.00
N SER A 120 -9.10 8.44 -0.74
CA SER A 120 -9.48 9.74 -0.19
C SER A 120 -11.01 9.80 -0.12
N PHE A 121 -11.56 10.40 0.94
CA PHE A 121 -13.01 10.51 1.16
C PHE A 121 -13.37 11.75 1.97
N ASN A 122 -14.63 12.16 1.89
CA ASN A 122 -15.16 13.23 2.71
C ASN A 122 -15.71 12.68 4.04
N ARG A 123 -15.10 13.07 5.16
CA ARG A 123 -15.50 12.59 6.50
C ARG A 123 -16.86 13.12 6.94
N ALA A 124 -17.32 14.22 6.35
CA ALA A 124 -18.63 14.81 6.63
C ALA A 124 -19.76 14.19 5.79
N ASP A 125 -19.43 13.26 4.87
CA ASP A 125 -20.38 12.54 4.03
C ASP A 125 -20.41 11.07 4.45
N GLU A 126 -21.46 10.68 5.17
CA GLU A 126 -21.62 9.31 5.67
C GLU A 126 -21.68 8.27 4.54
N GLU A 127 -22.23 8.64 3.38
CA GLU A 127 -22.29 7.75 2.22
C GLU A 127 -20.89 7.53 1.64
N ASP A 128 -20.06 8.58 1.57
CA ASP A 128 -18.68 8.48 1.10
C ASP A 128 -17.80 7.67 2.07
N VAL A 129 -18.02 7.84 3.37
CA VAL A 129 -17.37 7.00 4.41
C VAL A 129 -17.75 5.53 4.22
N GLU A 130 -19.02 5.23 4.00
CA GLU A 130 -19.48 3.85 3.84
C GLU A 130 -18.99 3.22 2.53
N LYS A 131 -18.99 3.96 1.42
CA LYS A 131 -18.37 3.53 0.15
C LYS A 131 -16.88 3.23 0.33
N THR A 132 -16.17 4.05 1.10
CA THR A 132 -14.75 3.85 1.41
C THR A 132 -14.51 2.56 2.20
N ARG A 133 -15.33 2.29 3.23
CA ARG A 133 -15.24 1.03 4.00
C ARG A 133 -15.43 -0.20 3.10
N LYS A 134 -16.40 -0.14 2.17
CA LYS A 134 -16.64 -1.21 1.20
C LYS A 134 -15.47 -1.39 0.24
N ALA A 135 -14.89 -0.30 -0.26
CA ALA A 135 -13.71 -0.34 -1.12
C ALA A 135 -12.48 -0.94 -0.42
N LEU A 136 -12.22 -0.57 0.85
CA LEU A 136 -11.18 -1.17 1.69
C LEU A 136 -11.41 -2.68 1.86
N SER A 137 -12.63 -3.07 2.24
CA SER A 137 -13.01 -4.47 2.44
C SER A 137 -12.83 -5.33 1.18
N GLU A 138 -13.22 -4.81 0.01
CA GLU A 138 -13.05 -5.52 -1.27
C GLU A 138 -11.58 -5.59 -1.70
N SER A 139 -10.78 -4.56 -1.41
CA SER A 139 -9.34 -4.56 -1.70
C SER A 139 -8.57 -5.55 -0.84
N ASN A 140 -8.94 -5.69 0.44
CA ASN A 140 -8.38 -6.72 1.32
C ASN A 140 -8.72 -8.13 0.84
N ARG A 141 -9.96 -8.37 0.39
CA ARG A 141 -10.34 -9.66 -0.24
C ARG A 141 -9.53 -9.92 -1.49
N ALA A 142 -9.45 -8.96 -2.40
CA ALA A 142 -8.65 -9.08 -3.63
C ALA A 142 -7.18 -9.39 -3.33
N THR A 143 -6.61 -8.76 -2.29
CA THR A 143 -5.24 -9.03 -1.84
C THR A 143 -5.05 -10.50 -1.49
N LEU A 144 -5.94 -11.08 -0.69
CA LEU A 144 -5.84 -12.48 -0.28
C LEU A 144 -6.19 -13.44 -1.42
N ASP A 145 -7.10 -13.07 -2.33
CA ASP A 145 -7.45 -13.87 -3.52
C ASP A 145 -6.25 -14.01 -4.47
N LEU A 146 -5.41 -12.98 -4.54
CA LEU A 146 -4.18 -12.97 -5.33
C LEU A 146 -3.01 -13.70 -4.65
N GLY A 147 -3.23 -14.34 -3.50
CA GLY A 147 -2.18 -15.01 -2.71
C GLY A 147 -1.27 -14.03 -1.97
N GLY A 148 -1.72 -12.78 -1.80
CA GLY A 148 -1.04 -11.74 -1.05
C GLY A 148 -1.28 -11.81 0.45
N MET A 149 -0.65 -10.88 1.17
CA MET A 149 -0.84 -10.65 2.60
C MET A 149 -1.31 -9.23 2.86
N VAL A 150 -2.27 -9.04 3.76
CA VAL A 150 -2.64 -7.71 4.23
C VAL A 150 -1.73 -7.32 5.39
N TRP A 151 -0.93 -6.26 5.21
CA TRP A 151 0.01 -5.73 6.21
C TRP A 151 -0.70 -4.93 7.30
N LYS A 152 -1.74 -4.18 6.94
CA LYS A 152 -2.43 -3.29 7.87
C LYS A 152 -3.43 -4.08 8.70
N GLY A 153 -3.25 -4.04 10.01
CA GLY A 153 -4.08 -4.78 10.96
C GLY A 153 -5.37 -4.06 11.33
N GLU A 154 -6.20 -3.61 10.39
CA GLU A 154 -7.58 -3.24 10.77
C GLU A 154 -8.40 -4.48 11.12
N VAL A 155 -9.33 -4.36 12.07
CA VAL A 155 -10.13 -5.50 12.59
C VAL A 155 -10.79 -6.31 11.46
N GLY A 156 -11.34 -5.64 10.44
CA GLY A 156 -11.95 -6.32 9.29
C GLY A 156 -10.95 -7.13 8.47
N ALA A 157 -9.74 -6.62 8.26
CA ALA A 157 -8.67 -7.34 7.56
C ALA A 157 -8.12 -8.51 8.38
N GLN A 158 -8.01 -8.33 9.70
CA GLN A 158 -7.54 -9.38 10.61
C GLN A 158 -8.50 -10.57 10.61
N ARG A 159 -9.81 -10.32 10.76
CA ARG A 159 -10.84 -11.37 10.69
C ARG A 159 -10.77 -12.14 9.37
N LEU A 160 -10.73 -11.42 8.26
CA LEU A 160 -10.60 -12.02 6.93
C LEU A 160 -9.30 -12.83 6.77
N THR A 161 -8.20 -12.35 7.35
CA THR A 161 -6.91 -13.06 7.34
C THR A 161 -7.00 -14.33 8.17
N MET A 162 -7.60 -14.28 9.35
CA MET A 162 -7.79 -15.46 10.21
C MET A 162 -8.72 -16.50 9.59
N GLU A 163 -9.74 -16.09 8.84
CA GLU A 163 -10.62 -17.00 8.09
C GLU A 163 -9.88 -17.82 7.03
N ARG A 164 -8.81 -17.27 6.45
CA ARG A 164 -7.99 -17.93 5.42
C ARG A 164 -6.69 -18.54 5.95
N MET A 165 -6.34 -18.24 7.18
CA MET A 165 -5.13 -18.73 7.82
C MET A 165 -5.26 -20.22 8.12
N ASP A 166 -4.13 -20.93 8.16
CA ASP A 166 -4.10 -22.30 8.64
C ASP A 166 -4.78 -22.42 10.03
N PRO A 167 -5.74 -23.34 10.22
CA PRO A 167 -6.50 -23.45 11.46
C PRO A 167 -5.62 -23.73 12.70
N ASN A 168 -4.50 -24.43 12.55
CA ASN A 168 -3.60 -24.69 13.67
C ASN A 168 -2.87 -23.41 14.10
N THR A 169 -2.52 -22.56 13.13
CA THR A 169 -1.95 -21.24 13.40
C THR A 169 -2.96 -20.34 14.13
N VAL A 170 -4.22 -20.33 13.70
CA VAL A 170 -5.30 -19.60 14.38
C VAL A 170 -5.46 -20.08 15.82
N GLU A 171 -5.44 -21.40 16.05
CA GLU A 171 -5.58 -21.95 17.39
C GLU A 171 -4.35 -21.65 18.28
N LEU A 172 -3.15 -21.63 17.69
CA LEU A 172 -1.95 -21.20 18.41
C LEU A 172 -2.06 -19.74 18.89
N ILE A 173 -2.48 -18.82 18.00
CA ILE A 173 -2.70 -17.41 18.35
C ILE A 173 -3.69 -17.30 19.51
N LYS A 174 -4.83 -18.00 19.44
CA LYS A 174 -5.84 -18.02 20.50
C LYS A 174 -5.29 -18.56 21.83
N LYS A 175 -4.49 -19.63 21.81
CA LYS A 175 -3.87 -20.19 23.02
C LYS A 175 -2.90 -19.20 23.67
N VAL A 176 -2.04 -18.56 22.89
CA VAL A 176 -1.10 -17.53 23.38
C VAL A 176 -1.87 -16.35 23.99
N LYS A 177 -2.91 -15.86 23.30
CA LYS A 177 -3.76 -14.77 23.79
C LYS A 177 -4.44 -15.13 25.13
N ARG A 178 -5.09 -16.29 25.23
CA ARG A 178 -5.73 -16.75 26.48
C ARG A 178 -4.75 -16.94 27.63
N MET A 179 -3.52 -17.37 27.33
CA MET A 179 -2.47 -17.54 28.33
C MET A 179 -2.02 -16.17 28.89
N LEU A 180 -1.81 -15.19 28.02
CA LEU A 180 -1.25 -13.89 28.39
C LEU A 180 -2.32 -12.87 28.85
N ASP A 181 -3.55 -13.01 28.37
CA ASP A 181 -4.66 -12.10 28.64
C ASP A 181 -5.94 -12.89 29.01
N PRO A 182 -5.93 -13.60 30.16
CA PRO A 182 -7.05 -14.44 30.58
C PRO A 182 -8.34 -13.66 30.86
N ASN A 183 -8.24 -12.35 31.12
CA ASN A 183 -9.38 -11.46 31.36
C ASN A 183 -9.84 -10.72 30.10
N GLY A 184 -9.15 -10.89 28.96
CA GLY A 184 -9.50 -10.28 27.68
C GLY A 184 -9.49 -8.75 27.69
N ILE A 185 -8.60 -8.10 28.45
CA ILE A 185 -8.57 -6.64 28.59
C ILE A 185 -7.57 -5.95 27.65
N MET A 186 -6.66 -6.70 27.03
CA MET A 186 -5.60 -6.14 26.19
C MET A 186 -6.06 -6.01 24.73
N ASN A 187 -6.67 -4.87 24.39
CA ASN A 187 -7.14 -4.53 23.04
C ASN A 187 -8.12 -5.58 22.45
N PRO A 188 -9.34 -5.69 23.01
CA PRO A 188 -10.35 -6.67 22.57
C PRO A 188 -10.70 -6.54 21.08
N GLY A 189 -10.95 -7.65 20.41
CA GLY A 189 -11.27 -7.74 18.98
C GLY A 189 -10.07 -7.78 18.04
N ASN A 190 -8.84 -7.61 18.55
CA ASN A 190 -7.60 -7.64 17.78
C ASN A 190 -7.06 -9.08 17.66
N TRP A 191 -7.01 -9.61 16.44
CA TRP A 191 -6.67 -11.00 16.10
C TRP A 191 -7.56 -12.03 16.82
N GLU A 192 -8.84 -11.70 16.90
CA GLU A 192 -9.90 -12.56 17.43
C GLU A 192 -10.88 -12.92 16.31
N PRO A 193 -11.34 -14.18 16.22
CA PRO A 193 -12.39 -14.55 15.28
C PRO A 193 -13.68 -13.75 15.59
N ALA A 194 -14.54 -13.56 14.59
CA ALA A 194 -15.89 -13.07 14.87
C ALA A 194 -16.61 -14.11 15.75
N GLU A 195 -17.23 -13.65 16.83
CA GLU A 195 -18.18 -14.44 17.64
C GLU A 195 -19.47 -14.72 16.85
#